data_AF-A0A8S1RPM3-F1
#
_entry.id   AF-A0A8S1RPM3-F1
#
_cell.length_a   1.000
_cell.length_b   1.000
_cell.length_c   1.000
_cell.angle_alpha   90.00
_cell.angle_beta   90.00
_cell.angle_gamma   90.00
#
_symmetry.space_group_name_H-M   'P 1'
#
loop_
_entity.id
_entity.type
_entity.pdbx_description
1 polymer ?
#
loop_
_entity_poly.entity_id
_entity_poly.type
_entity_poly.pdbx_seq_one_letter_code
_entity_poly.pdbx_strand_id
1 'polypeptide(L)'
;MHYVQFNPILSMHPNYHQQCIQFYIKRWTAIIAFILYQSCVNNQKEETLSLYKYLFFGFCIPFSISIYPFFTHDYGFAGISCWIKEDYINNSYRSTIIRYINFYIPLIIIILYNSIIYIIIICKLYGISEQQTKFIYKMISYPLILIICWIFTAFNRTYEEISQQQQIWLLYLSKALSGLMGFFNYIGYGFTPQVRESCSFYCCANKSKTVQIELELKQQQNRDLTQNTQETNSRNSVDSQRDSIQGDLSFIAGLY
;
A
#
# COMPACT_ATOMS: atom_id res chain seq x y z
N MET A 1 36.05 -7.38 -35.33
CA MET A 1 35.25 -6.83 -34.21
C MET A 1 34.47 -5.65 -34.74
N HIS A 2 33.19 -5.83 -35.05
CA HIS A 2 32.32 -4.73 -35.45
C HIS A 2 32.04 -3.86 -34.22
N TYR A 3 32.54 -2.63 -34.21
CA TYR A 3 32.05 -1.58 -33.32
C TYR A 3 30.61 -1.29 -33.74
N VAL A 4 29.64 -1.85 -33.01
CA VAL A 4 28.26 -1.40 -33.09
C VAL A 4 28.28 0.07 -32.67
N GLN A 5 28.01 0.99 -33.61
CA GLN A 5 27.78 2.40 -33.31
C GLN A 5 26.56 2.47 -32.38
N PHE A 6 26.83 2.50 -31.08
CA PHE A 6 25.81 2.61 -30.05
C PHE A 6 25.28 4.04 -30.11
N ASN A 7 24.07 4.22 -30.62
CA ASN A 7 23.47 5.54 -30.79
C ASN A 7 23.11 6.08 -29.39
N PRO A 8 23.86 7.06 -28.83
CA PRO A 8 23.80 7.42 -27.42
C PRO A 8 22.46 8.05 -27.03
N ILE A 9 21.74 8.60 -28.00
CA ILE A 9 20.45 9.29 -27.80
C ILE A 9 19.31 8.27 -27.55
N LEU A 10 19.31 7.14 -28.27
CA LEU A 10 18.30 6.09 -28.13
C LEU A 10 18.45 5.30 -26.82
N SER A 11 19.68 5.19 -26.30
CA SER A 11 19.93 4.57 -24.99
C SER A 11 19.77 5.54 -23.82
N MET A 12 19.73 6.85 -24.01
CA MET A 12 19.52 7.80 -22.90
C MET A 12 18.08 7.83 -22.38
N HIS A 13 17.07 7.70 -23.25
CA HIS A 13 15.66 7.96 -22.89
C HIS A 13 15.04 6.95 -21.89
N PRO A 14 15.23 5.61 -22.03
CA PRO A 14 14.70 4.65 -21.07
C PRO A 14 15.44 4.68 -19.72
N ASN A 15 16.69 5.12 -19.74
CA ASN A 15 17.61 5.02 -18.61
C ASN A 15 17.52 6.24 -17.67
N TYR A 16 17.19 7.42 -18.20
CA TYR A 16 16.74 8.56 -17.39
C TYR A 16 15.49 8.21 -16.57
N HIS A 17 14.52 7.54 -17.21
CA HIS A 17 13.31 7.08 -16.55
C HIS A 17 13.62 6.14 -15.38
N GLN A 18 14.50 5.14 -15.58
CA GLN A 18 14.86 4.23 -14.50
C GLN A 18 15.47 4.95 -13.29
N GLN A 19 16.40 5.89 -13.47
CA GLN A 19 16.99 6.61 -12.34
C GLN A 19 15.99 7.54 -11.65
N CYS A 20 15.18 8.28 -12.41
CA CYS A 20 14.12 9.11 -11.85
C CYS A 20 13.17 8.28 -10.99
N ILE A 21 12.76 7.10 -11.48
CA ILE A 21 11.90 6.16 -10.77
C ILE A 21 12.56 5.69 -9.47
N GLN A 22 13.86 5.35 -9.49
CA GLN A 22 14.56 4.90 -8.29
C GLN A 22 14.68 6.00 -7.22
N PHE A 23 14.95 7.24 -7.63
CA PHE A 23 14.99 8.39 -6.71
C PHE A 23 13.63 8.75 -6.14
N TYR A 24 12.63 8.70 -7.00
CA TYR A 24 11.24 8.92 -6.68
C TYR A 24 10.80 7.92 -5.61
N ILE A 25 10.94 6.61 -5.86
CA ILE A 25 10.53 5.55 -4.92
C ILE A 25 11.14 5.80 -3.54
N LYS A 26 12.44 6.10 -3.43
CA LYS A 26 13.12 6.35 -2.14
C LYS A 26 12.54 7.52 -1.36
N ARG A 27 12.20 8.63 -2.03
CA ARG A 27 11.66 9.82 -1.35
C ARG A 27 10.23 9.62 -0.90
N TRP A 28 9.44 8.90 -1.69
CA TRP A 28 8.10 8.50 -1.27
C TRP A 28 8.09 7.74 0.04
N THR A 29 9.16 7.00 0.31
CA THR A 29 9.21 6.21 1.53
C THR A 29 9.36 7.09 2.77
N ALA A 30 10.20 8.13 2.68
CA ALA A 30 10.34 9.14 3.72
C ALA A 30 9.05 9.94 3.94
N ILE A 31 8.32 10.27 2.85
CA ILE A 31 7.03 10.95 2.95
C ILE A 31 6.00 10.06 3.66
N ILE A 32 5.90 8.79 3.27
CA ILE A 32 5.01 7.82 3.93
C ILE A 32 5.38 7.68 5.41
N ALA A 33 6.66 7.54 5.74
CA ALA A 33 7.12 7.46 7.13
C ALA A 33 6.74 8.70 7.94
N PHE A 34 6.88 9.89 7.36
CA PHE A 34 6.48 11.14 8.00
C PHE A 34 4.97 11.22 8.24
N ILE A 35 4.16 10.84 7.25
CA ILE A 35 2.69 10.80 7.39
C ILE A 35 2.30 9.83 8.52
N LEU A 36 2.93 8.65 8.57
CA LEU A 36 2.72 7.67 9.64
C LEU A 36 3.11 8.23 11.01
N TYR A 37 4.24 8.93 11.10
CA TYR A 37 4.65 9.59 12.33
C TYR A 37 3.62 10.62 12.80
N GLN A 38 3.17 11.49 11.90
CA GLN A 38 2.18 12.51 12.26
C GLN A 38 0.84 11.90 12.70
N SER A 39 0.42 10.82 12.04
CA SER A 39 -0.82 10.11 12.36
C SER A 39 -0.72 9.33 13.68
N CYS A 40 0.33 8.54 13.88
CA CYS A 40 0.46 7.64 15.03
C CYS A 40 1.03 8.31 16.30
N VAL A 41 1.86 9.34 16.16
CA VAL A 41 2.56 9.96 17.31
C VAL A 41 1.93 11.29 17.69
N ASN A 42 1.63 12.13 16.70
CA ASN A 42 1.09 13.47 16.92
C ASN A 42 -0.44 13.55 16.87
N ASN A 43 -1.12 12.43 16.58
CA ASN A 43 -2.58 12.34 16.47
C ASN A 43 -3.18 13.42 15.55
N GLN A 44 -2.44 13.88 14.54
CA GLN A 44 -2.96 14.86 13.59
C GLN A 44 -3.97 14.18 12.68
N LYS A 45 -5.16 14.79 12.57
CA LYS A 45 -6.20 14.32 11.65
C LYS A 45 -5.75 14.47 10.21
N GLU A 46 -6.02 13.45 9.40
CA GLU A 46 -5.64 13.37 7.99
C GLU A 46 -6.08 14.61 7.18
N GLU A 47 -7.23 15.21 7.49
CA GLU A 47 -7.74 16.44 6.87
C GLU A 47 -6.85 17.68 7.06
N THR A 48 -6.05 17.73 8.13
CA THR A 48 -5.13 18.86 8.39
C THR A 48 -3.80 18.71 7.66
N LEU A 49 -3.51 17.50 7.14
CA LEU A 49 -2.30 17.25 6.39
C LEU A 49 -2.46 17.76 4.96
N SER A 50 -1.68 18.78 4.61
CA SER A 50 -1.68 19.38 3.28
C SER A 50 -1.04 18.45 2.24
N LEU A 51 -1.80 17.45 1.78
CA LEU A 51 -1.36 16.41 0.85
C LEU A 51 -0.66 17.00 -0.38
N TYR A 52 -1.21 18.09 -0.96
CA TYR A 52 -0.65 18.73 -2.15
C TYR A 52 0.78 19.23 -1.96
N LYS A 53 1.17 19.68 -0.75
CA LYS A 53 2.55 20.10 -0.46
C LYS A 53 3.50 18.91 -0.50
N TYR A 54 3.12 17.78 0.09
CA TYR A 54 3.94 16.56 0.09
C TYR A 54 4.05 15.96 -1.30
N LEU A 55 2.97 15.97 -2.07
CA LEU A 55 3.00 15.58 -3.49
C LEU A 55 3.98 16.47 -4.24
N PHE A 56 3.84 17.79 -4.13
CA PHE A 56 4.73 18.74 -4.80
C PHE A 56 6.21 18.50 -4.47
N PHE A 57 6.58 18.43 -3.18
CA PHE A 57 7.97 18.17 -2.80
C PHE A 57 8.45 16.76 -3.17
N GLY A 58 7.57 15.77 -3.12
CA GLY A 58 7.85 14.39 -3.50
C GLY A 58 8.12 14.21 -4.99
N PHE A 59 7.49 15.00 -5.85
CA PHE A 59 7.72 14.96 -7.30
C PHE A 59 8.82 15.92 -7.75
N CYS A 60 8.76 17.19 -7.34
CA CYS A 60 9.58 18.26 -7.93
C CYS A 60 11.07 18.14 -7.57
N ILE A 61 11.39 17.78 -6.32
CA ILE A 61 12.79 17.70 -5.89
C ILE A 61 13.55 16.54 -6.57
N PRO A 62 13.07 15.27 -6.59
CA PRO A 62 13.78 14.21 -7.31
C PRO A 62 13.87 14.47 -8.81
N PHE A 63 12.86 15.10 -9.40
CA PHE A 63 12.93 15.53 -10.80
C PHE A 63 14.08 16.53 -11.03
N SER A 64 14.18 17.55 -10.18
CA SER A 64 15.23 18.58 -10.27
C SER A 64 16.64 18.01 -10.07
N ILE A 65 16.80 17.02 -9.20
CA ILE A 65 18.10 16.35 -8.99
C ILE A 65 18.42 15.44 -10.17
N SER A 66 17.44 14.70 -10.70
CA SER A 66 17.66 13.77 -11.80
C SER A 66 17.90 14.47 -13.14
N ILE A 67 17.43 15.70 -13.32
CA ILE A 67 17.69 16.48 -14.55
C ILE A 67 19.11 17.08 -14.58
N TYR A 68 19.78 17.21 -13.43
CA TYR A 68 21.12 17.80 -13.38
C TYR A 68 22.16 17.01 -14.20
N PRO A 69 22.33 15.68 -14.02
CA PRO A 69 23.31 14.91 -14.79
C PRO A 69 22.98 14.79 -16.30
N PHE A 70 21.75 15.18 -16.69
CA PHE A 70 21.34 15.26 -18.10
C PHE A 70 22.01 16.45 -18.79
N PHE A 71 21.94 17.64 -18.18
CA PHE A 71 22.56 18.86 -18.74
C PHE A 71 24.09 18.80 -18.75
N THR A 72 24.68 18.03 -17.85
CA THR A 72 26.14 17.90 -17.73
C THR A 72 26.72 16.73 -18.51
N HIS A 73 25.88 15.96 -19.23
CA HIS A 73 26.25 14.77 -20.02
C HIS A 73 27.03 13.70 -19.22
N ASP A 74 26.71 13.57 -17.94
CA ASP A 74 27.37 12.65 -17.02
C ASP A 74 26.71 11.25 -17.03
N TYR A 75 25.59 11.08 -17.74
CA TYR A 75 25.01 9.76 -17.96
C TYR A 75 25.78 8.94 -19.00
N GLY A 76 26.00 7.66 -18.70
CA GLY A 76 26.65 6.69 -19.58
C GLY A 76 26.67 5.29 -18.98
N PHE A 77 27.51 4.42 -19.54
CA PHE A 77 27.60 3.02 -19.12
C PHE A 77 28.34 2.89 -17.78
N ALA A 78 27.74 2.20 -16.81
CA ALA A 78 28.29 2.01 -15.46
C ALA A 78 28.08 0.55 -15.01
N GLY A 79 28.85 -0.35 -15.64
CA GLY A 79 28.63 -1.80 -15.57
C GLY A 79 27.45 -2.23 -16.42
N ILE A 80 26.63 -3.18 -15.97
CA ILE A 80 25.52 -3.75 -16.75
C ILE A 80 24.31 -2.81 -16.98
N SER A 81 24.36 -1.58 -16.48
CA SER A 81 23.26 -0.60 -16.63
C SER A 81 23.81 0.79 -16.91
N CYS A 82 23.00 1.63 -17.57
CA CYS A 82 23.35 3.03 -17.74
C CYS A 82 23.07 3.81 -16.45
N TRP A 83 24.09 4.48 -15.94
CA TRP A 83 24.01 5.37 -14.79
C TRP A 83 24.96 6.57 -14.98
N ILE A 84 25.39 7.23 -13.92
CA ILE A 84 26.37 8.31 -13.94
C ILE A 84 27.68 7.59 -14.21
N LYS A 85 28.24 7.85 -15.39
CA LYS A 85 29.44 7.17 -15.88
C LYS A 85 30.61 7.49 -14.96
N GLU A 86 31.53 6.55 -14.89
CA GLU A 86 32.77 6.72 -14.17
C GLU A 86 33.82 7.27 -15.15
N ASP A 87 34.26 8.51 -14.94
CA ASP A 87 35.19 9.17 -15.86
C ASP A 87 36.61 9.10 -15.32
N TYR A 88 37.21 7.91 -15.41
CA TYR A 88 38.57 7.65 -14.93
C TYR A 88 39.65 8.41 -15.71
N ILE A 89 39.36 8.84 -16.95
CA ILE A 89 40.35 9.38 -17.88
C ILE A 89 40.48 10.89 -17.73
N ASN A 90 39.36 11.61 -17.62
CA ASN A 90 39.39 13.07 -17.64
C ASN A 90 39.28 13.70 -16.25
N ASN A 91 38.42 13.18 -15.36
CA ASN A 91 38.20 13.74 -14.02
C ASN A 91 37.42 12.77 -13.10
N SER A 92 38.14 11.81 -12.50
CA SER A 92 37.55 10.79 -11.62
C SER A 92 36.73 11.39 -10.46
N TYR A 93 37.24 12.45 -9.83
CA TYR A 93 36.58 13.11 -8.70
C TYR A 93 35.20 13.68 -9.02
N ARG A 94 34.99 14.19 -10.24
CA ARG A 94 33.71 14.79 -10.63
C ARG A 94 32.60 13.73 -10.66
N SER A 95 32.84 12.59 -11.32
CA SER A 95 31.86 11.50 -11.37
C SER A 95 31.52 10.97 -9.99
N THR A 96 32.51 10.81 -9.11
CA THR A 96 32.31 10.36 -7.74
C THR A 96 31.46 11.37 -6.97
N ILE A 97 31.80 12.66 -6.99
CA ILE A 97 31.04 13.71 -6.28
C ILE A 97 29.58 13.73 -6.74
N ILE A 98 29.33 13.65 -8.05
CA ILE A 98 27.96 13.64 -8.60
C ILE A 98 27.19 12.40 -8.12
N ARG A 99 27.81 11.21 -8.09
CA ARG A 99 27.18 9.98 -7.57
C ARG A 99 26.84 10.12 -6.07
N TYR A 100 27.72 10.69 -5.27
CA TYR A 100 27.48 10.89 -3.84
C TYR A 100 26.37 11.89 -3.56
N ILE A 101 26.42 13.06 -4.19
CA ILE A 101 25.42 14.13 -3.99
C ILE A 101 24.06 13.70 -4.50
N ASN A 102 24.00 13.10 -5.69
CA ASN A 102 22.72 12.72 -6.29
C ASN A 102 22.15 11.49 -5.61
N PHE A 103 22.96 10.45 -5.33
CA PHE A 103 22.47 9.14 -4.93
C PHE A 103 22.78 8.74 -3.49
N TYR A 104 24.05 8.66 -3.11
CA TYR A 104 24.43 8.01 -1.85
C TYR A 104 24.01 8.84 -0.62
N ILE A 105 24.29 10.15 -0.61
CA ILE A 105 23.93 11.02 0.51
C ILE A 105 22.42 11.05 0.73
N PRO A 106 21.57 11.31 -0.29
CA PRO A 106 20.12 11.26 -0.11
C PRO A 106 19.62 9.88 0.34
N LEU A 107 20.20 8.80 -0.19
CA LEU A 107 19.83 7.43 0.21
C LEU A 107 20.11 7.18 1.70
N ILE A 108 21.30 7.53 2.17
CA ILE A 108 21.70 7.36 3.58
C ILE A 108 20.79 8.20 4.49
N ILE A 109 20.57 9.48 4.14
CA ILE A 109 19.67 10.37 4.91
C ILE A 109 18.28 9.76 5.00
N ILE A 110 17.73 9.27 3.89
CA ILE A 110 16.40 8.64 3.86
C ILE A 110 16.37 7.38 4.71
N ILE A 111 17.37 6.49 4.61
CA ILE A 111 17.43 5.25 5.41
C ILE A 111 17.49 5.56 6.90
N LEU A 112 18.35 6.49 7.31
CA LEU A 112 18.50 6.90 8.71
C LEU A 112 17.23 7.56 9.24
N TYR A 113 16.67 8.50 8.48
CA TYR A 113 15.42 9.18 8.83
C TYR A 113 14.27 8.19 9.02
N ASN A 114 14.07 7.30 8.05
CA ASN A 114 13.07 6.24 8.15
C ASN A 114 13.32 5.40 9.41
N SER A 115 14.53 4.87 9.58
CA SER A 115 14.89 4.03 10.74
C SER A 115 14.56 4.69 12.08
N ILE A 116 14.92 5.97 12.26
CA ILE A 116 14.64 6.74 13.48
C ILE A 116 13.14 6.87 13.71
N ILE A 117 12.40 7.30 12.69
CA ILE A 117 10.95 7.49 12.78
C ILE A 117 10.25 6.17 13.16
N TYR A 118 10.67 5.04 12.59
CA TYR A 118 10.08 3.74 12.92
C TYR A 118 10.42 3.27 14.33
N ILE A 119 11.65 3.48 14.80
CA ILE A 119 12.00 3.20 16.19
C ILE A 119 11.07 3.99 17.12
N ILE A 120 10.85 5.29 16.85
CA ILE A 120 9.94 6.13 17.63
C ILE A 120 8.50 5.58 17.60
N ILE A 121 7.99 5.22 16.42
CA ILE A 121 6.65 4.66 16.25
C ILE A 121 6.50 3.35 17.05
N ILE A 122 7.45 2.42 16.91
CA ILE A 122 7.44 1.12 17.61
C ILE A 122 7.49 1.33 19.12
N CYS A 123 8.39 2.19 19.62
CA CYS A 123 8.50 2.49 21.03
C CYS A 123 7.21 3.12 21.60
N LYS A 124 6.56 4.01 20.84
CA LYS A 124 5.30 4.65 21.26
C LYS A 124 4.13 3.65 21.30
N LEU A 125 4.17 2.62 20.46
CA LEU A 125 3.12 1.61 20.34
C LEU A 125 3.29 0.43 21.28
N TYR A 126 4.48 0.28 21.86
CA TYR A 126 4.76 -0.71 22.87
C TYR A 126 3.94 -0.41 24.13
N GLY A 127 2.81 -1.11 24.29
CA GLY A 127 1.86 -0.92 25.41
C GLY A 127 0.43 -0.55 25.00
N ILE A 128 0.15 -0.36 23.70
CA ILE A 128 -1.20 -0.09 23.16
C ILE A 128 -1.88 -1.40 22.75
N SER A 129 -3.22 -1.47 22.87
CA SER A 129 -4.06 -2.67 22.68
C SER A 129 -3.79 -3.43 21.37
N GLU A 130 -3.86 -4.78 21.42
CA GLU A 130 -3.49 -5.71 20.33
C GLU A 130 -4.11 -5.39 18.95
N GLN A 131 -5.32 -4.81 18.93
CA GLN A 131 -6.02 -4.51 17.68
C GLN A 131 -5.39 -3.33 16.92
N GLN A 132 -4.92 -2.30 17.62
CA GLN A 132 -4.24 -1.15 17.00
C GLN A 132 -2.80 -1.53 16.61
N THR A 133 -2.15 -2.40 17.37
CA THR A 133 -0.78 -2.87 17.07
C THR A 133 -0.72 -3.66 15.76
N LYS A 134 -1.71 -4.52 15.47
CA LYS A 134 -1.76 -5.30 14.20
C LYS A 134 -1.82 -4.42 12.95
N PHE A 135 -2.55 -3.31 13.00
CA PHE A 135 -2.60 -2.37 11.88
C PHE A 135 -1.24 -1.70 11.64
N ILE A 136 -0.51 -1.39 12.71
CA ILE A 136 0.72 -0.60 12.60
C ILE A 136 1.95 -1.46 12.27
N TYR A 137 2.05 -2.69 12.79
CA TYR A 137 3.07 -3.64 12.34
C TYR A 137 3.01 -3.88 10.82
N LYS A 138 1.81 -3.76 10.24
CA LYS A 138 1.62 -3.86 8.80
C LYS A 138 2.14 -2.64 8.05
N MET A 139 1.96 -1.44 8.59
CA MET A 139 2.52 -0.22 8.00
C MET A 139 4.06 -0.13 8.15
N ILE A 140 4.62 -0.77 9.19
CA ILE A 140 6.07 -0.92 9.40
C ILE A 140 6.72 -1.93 8.45
N SER A 141 5.94 -2.80 7.79
CA SER A 141 6.50 -3.80 6.85
C SER A 141 7.22 -3.15 5.65
N TYR A 142 6.78 -1.96 5.26
CA TYR A 142 7.29 -1.21 4.11
C TYR A 142 8.77 -0.77 4.19
N PRO A 143 9.20 -0.01 5.20
CA PRO A 143 10.62 0.34 5.38
C PRO A 143 11.53 -0.88 5.57
N LEU A 144 11.02 -1.96 6.17
CA LEU A 144 11.75 -3.22 6.30
C LEU A 144 12.05 -3.82 4.93
N ILE A 145 11.04 -3.87 4.04
CA ILE A 145 11.22 -4.30 2.65
C ILE A 145 12.26 -3.41 1.95
N LEU A 146 12.20 -2.09 2.15
CA LEU A 146 13.18 -1.17 1.59
C LEU A 146 14.60 -1.43 2.09
N ILE A 147 14.79 -1.56 3.41
CA ILE A 147 16.11 -1.82 4.00
C ILE A 147 16.66 -3.13 3.44
N ILE A 148 15.86 -4.20 3.42
CA ILE A 148 16.25 -5.52 2.91
C ILE A 148 16.61 -5.46 1.42
N CYS A 149 15.81 -4.78 0.60
CA CYS A 149 16.07 -4.71 -0.83
C CYS A 149 17.26 -3.79 -1.17
N TRP A 150 17.50 -2.74 -0.39
CA TRP A 150 18.54 -1.75 -0.65
C TRP A 150 19.89 -2.08 -0.03
N ILE A 151 19.96 -2.85 1.05
CA ILE A 151 21.24 -3.13 1.74
C ILE A 151 22.23 -3.82 0.80
N PHE A 152 21.77 -4.77 -0.02
CA PHE A 152 22.61 -5.45 -1.01
C PHE A 152 23.07 -4.50 -2.13
N THR A 153 22.20 -3.59 -2.56
CA THR A 153 22.55 -2.57 -3.55
C THR A 153 23.57 -1.57 -3.00
N ALA A 154 23.41 -1.14 -1.74
CA ALA A 154 24.38 -0.29 -1.07
C ALA A 154 25.72 -1.01 -0.92
N PHE A 155 25.72 -2.26 -0.45
CA PHE A 155 26.93 -3.03 -0.25
C PHE A 155 27.67 -3.31 -1.57
N ASN A 156 26.96 -3.72 -2.62
CA ASN A 156 27.54 -3.93 -3.96
C ASN A 156 28.25 -2.69 -4.48
N ARG A 157 27.62 -1.52 -4.29
CA ARG A 157 28.13 -0.25 -4.78
C ARG A 157 29.30 0.26 -3.96
N THR A 158 29.25 0.16 -2.63
CA THR A 158 30.40 0.50 -1.79
C THR A 158 31.60 -0.40 -2.10
N TYR A 159 31.37 -1.70 -2.33
CA TYR A 159 32.43 -2.62 -2.72
C TYR A 159 33.06 -2.25 -4.07
N GLU A 160 32.24 -1.94 -5.08
CA GLU A 160 32.69 -1.51 -6.40
C GLU A 160 33.60 -0.27 -6.33
N GLU A 161 33.22 0.72 -5.51
CA GLU A 161 33.98 1.97 -5.35
C GLU A 161 35.31 1.77 -4.60
N ILE A 162 35.33 0.90 -3.57
CA ILE A 162 36.55 0.64 -2.77
C ILE A 162 37.52 -0.26 -3.52
N SER A 163 37.03 -1.33 -4.13
CA SER A 163 37.87 -2.36 -4.76
C SER A 163 38.21 -2.03 -6.21
N GLN A 164 37.54 -1.05 -6.82
CA GLN A 164 37.58 -0.77 -8.27
C GLN A 164 37.28 -2.01 -9.12
N GLN A 165 36.59 -3.01 -8.53
CA GLN A 165 36.26 -4.28 -9.16
C GLN A 165 34.76 -4.57 -9.02
N GLN A 166 34.18 -5.10 -10.10
CA GLN A 166 32.78 -5.50 -10.11
C GLN A 166 32.63 -6.98 -9.76
N GLN A 167 31.97 -7.26 -8.63
CA GLN A 167 31.55 -8.62 -8.28
C GLN A 167 30.24 -8.95 -8.97
N ILE A 168 30.32 -9.75 -10.03
CA ILE A 168 29.21 -10.06 -10.94
C ILE A 168 28.01 -10.69 -10.19
N TRP A 169 28.26 -11.63 -9.26
CA TRP A 169 27.19 -12.30 -8.52
C TRP A 169 26.42 -11.33 -7.62
N LEU A 170 27.13 -10.42 -6.95
CA LEU A 170 26.56 -9.44 -6.03
C LEU A 170 25.78 -8.38 -6.79
N LEU A 171 26.25 -8.02 -7.98
CA LEU A 171 25.56 -7.16 -8.92
C LEU A 171 24.22 -7.77 -9.37
N TYR A 172 24.19 -9.04 -9.78
CA TYR A 172 22.94 -9.72 -10.15
C TYR A 172 21.96 -9.81 -8.98
N LEU A 173 22.44 -10.17 -7.80
CA LEU A 173 21.62 -10.23 -6.58
C LEU A 173 21.00 -8.86 -6.25
N SER A 174 21.80 -7.80 -6.30
CA SER A 174 21.33 -6.43 -6.04
C SER A 174 20.25 -5.99 -7.03
N LYS A 175 20.39 -6.34 -8.32
CA LYS A 175 19.39 -6.04 -9.35
C LYS A 175 18.11 -6.84 -9.18
N ALA A 176 18.22 -8.13 -8.86
CA ALA A 176 17.07 -9.00 -8.60
C ALA A 176 16.23 -8.48 -7.42
N LEU A 177 16.88 -8.18 -6.29
CA LEU A 177 16.20 -7.65 -5.10
C LEU A 177 15.60 -6.26 -5.34
N SER A 178 16.30 -5.39 -6.08
CA SER A 178 15.78 -4.09 -6.48
C SER A 178 14.54 -4.22 -7.37
N GLY A 179 14.51 -5.21 -8.28
CA GLY A 179 13.34 -5.51 -9.12
C GLY A 179 12.18 -6.12 -8.34
N LEU A 180 12.45 -6.96 -7.34
CA LEU A 180 11.44 -7.59 -6.47
C LEU A 180 10.83 -6.64 -5.44
N MET A 181 11.37 -5.44 -5.27
CA MET A 181 10.84 -4.44 -4.34
C MET A 181 9.36 -4.16 -4.54
N GLY A 182 8.92 -4.02 -5.79
CA GLY A 182 7.50 -3.82 -6.12
C GLY A 182 6.63 -5.01 -5.72
N PHE A 183 7.15 -6.22 -5.90
CA PHE A 183 6.47 -7.46 -5.50
C PHE A 183 6.32 -7.57 -3.98
N PHE A 184 7.39 -7.31 -3.21
CA PHE A 184 7.32 -7.33 -1.76
C PHE A 184 6.40 -6.22 -1.21
N ASN A 185 6.45 -5.02 -1.80
CA ASN A 185 5.50 -3.97 -1.48
C ASN A 185 4.05 -4.41 -1.74
N TYR A 186 3.79 -5.03 -2.89
CA TYR A 186 2.46 -5.59 -3.17
C TYR A 186 2.04 -6.64 -2.14
N ILE A 187 2.93 -7.54 -1.70
CA ILE A 187 2.59 -8.50 -0.63
C ILE A 187 2.22 -7.79 0.67
N GLY A 188 2.97 -6.75 1.04
CA GLY A 188 2.71 -5.97 2.26
C GLY A 188 1.32 -5.31 2.26
N TYR A 189 0.92 -4.72 1.13
CA TYR A 189 -0.31 -3.92 1.02
C TYR A 189 -1.52 -4.68 0.45
N GLY A 190 -1.30 -5.51 -0.57
CA GLY A 190 -2.34 -6.18 -1.35
C GLY A 190 -3.14 -7.21 -0.54
N PHE A 191 -2.53 -7.82 0.48
CA PHE A 191 -3.20 -8.78 1.37
C PHE A 191 -3.72 -8.14 2.67
N THR A 192 -4.08 -6.86 2.66
CA THR A 192 -4.80 -6.24 3.79
C THR A 192 -6.24 -6.75 3.87
N PRO A 193 -6.80 -7.00 5.07
CA PRO A 193 -8.21 -7.36 5.22
C PRO A 193 -9.13 -6.35 4.53
N GLN A 194 -8.84 -5.06 4.65
CA GLN A 194 -9.57 -3.97 3.99
C GLN A 194 -9.57 -4.09 2.46
N VAL A 195 -8.42 -4.36 1.84
CA VAL A 195 -8.33 -4.55 0.38
C VAL A 195 -8.96 -5.87 -0.03
N ARG A 196 -8.83 -6.94 0.76
CA ARG A 196 -9.45 -8.23 0.47
C ARG A 196 -10.97 -8.17 0.58
N GLU A 197 -11.50 -7.47 1.56
CA GLU A 197 -12.95 -7.23 1.72
C GLU A 197 -13.48 -6.37 0.59
N SER A 198 -12.78 -5.28 0.25
CA SER A 198 -13.15 -4.43 -0.89
C SER A 198 -13.10 -5.21 -2.21
N CYS A 199 -12.02 -5.95 -2.45
CA CYS A 199 -11.85 -6.77 -3.65
C CYS A 199 -12.88 -7.90 -3.70
N SER A 200 -13.16 -8.56 -2.57
CA SER A 200 -14.24 -9.54 -2.46
C SER A 200 -15.60 -8.90 -2.69
N PHE A 201 -15.83 -7.66 -2.24
CA PHE A 201 -17.06 -6.94 -2.48
C PHE A 201 -17.26 -6.69 -3.97
N TYR A 202 -16.24 -6.20 -4.69
CA TYR A 202 -16.36 -5.95 -6.14
C TYR A 202 -16.37 -7.24 -6.97
N CYS A 203 -15.51 -8.22 -6.67
CA CYS A 203 -15.46 -9.50 -7.38
C CYS A 203 -16.64 -10.43 -7.05
N CYS A 204 -17.27 -10.30 -5.89
CA CYS A 204 -18.44 -11.10 -5.47
C CYS A 204 -19.70 -10.26 -5.27
N ALA A 205 -19.77 -9.02 -5.78
CA ALA A 205 -20.94 -8.12 -5.67
C ALA A 205 -22.24 -8.78 -6.14
N ASN A 206 -22.15 -9.66 -7.15
CA ASN A 206 -23.29 -10.42 -7.65
C ASN A 206 -23.80 -11.50 -6.67
N LYS A 207 -22.95 -12.02 -5.78
CA LYS A 207 -23.39 -12.96 -4.74
C LYS A 207 -24.06 -12.24 -3.56
N SER A 208 -23.55 -11.08 -3.14
CA SER A 208 -24.08 -10.37 -1.97
C SER A 208 -25.47 -9.76 -2.20
N LYS A 209 -25.75 -9.22 -3.40
CA LYS A 209 -27.09 -8.72 -3.75
C LYS A 209 -28.13 -9.84 -3.80
N THR A 210 -27.76 -10.98 -4.37
CA THR A 210 -28.64 -12.15 -4.44
C THR A 210 -28.99 -12.67 -3.04
N VAL A 211 -28.00 -12.71 -2.13
CA VAL A 211 -28.21 -13.17 -0.75
C VAL A 211 -29.06 -12.19 0.07
N GLN A 212 -28.87 -10.87 -0.08
CA GLN A 212 -29.70 -9.88 0.61
C GLN A 212 -31.16 -9.93 0.14
N ILE A 213 -31.40 -10.02 -1.17
CA ILE A 213 -32.74 -10.13 -1.74
C ILE A 213 -33.43 -11.43 -1.26
N GLU A 214 -32.69 -12.54 -1.18
CA GLU A 214 -33.24 -13.81 -0.69
C GLU A 214 -33.58 -13.77 0.82
N LEU A 215 -32.80 -13.04 1.61
CA LEU A 215 -33.06 -12.84 3.04
C LEU A 215 -34.28 -11.93 3.28
N GLU A 216 -34.41 -10.85 2.52
CA GLU A 216 -35.56 -9.95 2.58
C GLU A 216 -36.85 -10.66 2.16
N LEU A 217 -36.80 -11.48 1.09
CA LEU A 217 -37.93 -12.31 0.65
C LEU A 217 -38.35 -13.32 1.74
N LYS A 218 -37.40 -14.02 2.38
CA LYS A 218 -37.71 -14.96 3.46
C LYS A 218 -38.31 -14.28 4.70
N GLN A 219 -37.88 -13.07 5.02
CA GLN A 219 -38.44 -12.30 6.14
C GLN A 219 -39.85 -11.79 5.84
N GLN A 220 -40.11 -11.40 4.59
CA GLN A 220 -41.43 -10.94 4.17
C GLN A 220 -42.43 -12.10 4.18
N GLN A 221 -42.03 -13.24 3.64
CA GLN A 221 -42.84 -14.47 3.63
C GLN A 221 -43.16 -14.97 5.06
N ASN A 222 -42.21 -14.88 5.99
CA ASN A 222 -42.46 -15.20 7.40
C ASN A 222 -43.40 -14.20 8.10
N ARG A 223 -43.31 -12.90 7.76
CA ARG A 223 -44.25 -11.89 8.29
C ARG A 223 -45.68 -12.15 7.82
N ASP A 224 -45.86 -12.48 6.54
CA ASP A 224 -47.17 -12.77 5.96
C ASP A 224 -47.79 -14.04 6.57
N LEU A 225 -46.98 -15.10 6.80
CA LEU A 225 -47.44 -16.29 7.52
C LEU A 225 -47.87 -15.97 8.96
N THR A 226 -47.14 -15.10 9.65
CA THR A 226 -47.43 -14.74 11.05
C THR A 226 -48.73 -13.95 11.16
N GLN A 227 -48.97 -13.02 10.24
CA GLN A 227 -50.22 -12.24 10.18
C GLN A 227 -51.43 -13.13 9.86
N ASN A 228 -51.32 -14.02 8.86
CA ASN A 228 -52.40 -14.96 8.52
C ASN A 228 -52.74 -15.89 9.70
N THR A 229 -51.74 -16.31 10.47
CA THR A 229 -51.95 -17.15 11.67
C THR A 229 -52.67 -16.38 12.79
N GLN A 230 -52.33 -15.11 13.00
CA GLN A 230 -52.98 -14.26 14.00
C GLN A 230 -54.43 -13.93 13.63
N GLU A 231 -54.71 -13.65 12.36
CA GLU A 231 -56.08 -13.43 11.88
C GLU A 231 -56.94 -14.68 12.02
N THR A 232 -56.38 -15.86 11.71
CA THR A 232 -57.09 -17.15 11.84
C THR A 232 -57.41 -17.44 13.30
N ASN A 233 -56.46 -17.23 14.22
CA ASN A 233 -56.69 -17.43 15.65
C ASN A 233 -57.72 -16.44 16.22
N SER A 234 -57.71 -15.19 15.74
CA SER A 234 -58.68 -14.18 16.17
C SER A 234 -60.10 -14.52 15.69
N ARG A 235 -60.27 -14.97 14.45
CA ARG A 235 -61.58 -15.46 13.96
C ARG A 235 -62.09 -16.65 14.76
N ASN A 236 -61.23 -17.64 15.01
CA ASN A 236 -61.60 -18.83 15.79
C ASN A 236 -62.01 -18.48 17.23
N SER A 237 -61.38 -17.48 17.87
CA SER A 237 -61.78 -17.03 19.20
C SER A 237 -63.15 -16.36 19.22
N VAL A 238 -63.48 -15.58 18.19
CA VAL A 238 -64.77 -14.87 18.08
C VAL A 238 -65.91 -15.86 17.80
N ASP A 239 -65.68 -16.86 16.96
CA ASP A 239 -66.68 -17.90 16.68
C ASP A 239 -66.92 -18.79 17.91
N SER A 240 -65.86 -19.16 18.65
CA SER A 240 -66.01 -19.89 19.91
C SER A 240 -66.79 -19.13 20.99
N GLN A 241 -66.72 -17.80 21.00
CA GLN A 241 -67.46 -16.94 21.93
C GLN A 241 -68.92 -16.73 21.49
N ARG A 242 -69.18 -16.77 20.18
CA ARG A 242 -70.54 -16.73 19.64
C ARG A 242 -71.28 -18.04 19.94
N ASP A 243 -70.62 -19.18 19.80
CA ASP A 243 -71.24 -20.49 20.04
C ASP A 243 -71.61 -20.70 21.51
N SER A 244 -70.84 -20.18 22.47
CA SER A 244 -71.19 -20.22 23.90
C SER A 244 -72.42 -19.36 24.23
N ILE A 245 -72.49 -18.15 23.69
CA ILE A 245 -73.64 -17.24 23.89
C ILE A 245 -74.91 -17.81 23.24
N GLN A 246 -74.80 -18.44 22.06
CA GLN A 246 -75.93 -19.10 21.38
C GLN A 246 -76.44 -20.29 22.20
N GLY A 247 -75.55 -21.07 22.82
CA GLY A 247 -75.90 -22.16 23.74
C GLY A 247 -76.70 -21.66 24.96
N ASP A 248 -76.24 -20.58 25.59
CA ASP A 248 -76.92 -20.00 26.77
C ASP A 248 -78.31 -19.43 26.43
N LEU A 249 -78.45 -18.77 25.27
CA LEU A 249 -79.75 -18.27 24.80
C LEU A 249 -80.74 -19.39 24.46
N SER A 250 -80.27 -20.50 23.89
CA SER A 250 -81.12 -21.67 23.60
C SER A 250 -81.63 -22.36 24.88
N PHE A 251 -80.84 -22.35 25.95
CA PHE A 251 -81.24 -22.84 27.26
C PHE A 251 -82.32 -21.98 27.91
N ILE A 252 -82.21 -20.65 27.81
CA ILE A 252 -83.22 -19.72 28.36
C ILE A 252 -84.55 -19.81 27.61
N ALA A 253 -84.53 -20.02 26.30
CA ALA A 253 -85.74 -20.13 25.48
C ALA A 253 -86.55 -21.42 25.72
N GLY A 254 -85.96 -22.47 26.32
CA GLY A 254 -86.67 -23.70 26.69
C GLY A 254 -87.35 -23.67 28.06
N LEU A 255 -87.21 -22.58 28.82
CA LEU A 255 -87.76 -22.40 30.17
C LEU A 255 -89.06 -21.57 30.20
N TYR A 256 -89.59 -21.18 29.04
CA TYR A 256 -90.89 -20.52 28.84
C TYR A 256 -91.76 -21.35 27.89
#